data_AF-A0A349EEA3-F1
#
_entry.id   AF-A0A349EEA3-F1
#
_cell.length_a   1.000
_cell.length_b   1.000
_cell.length_c   1.000
_cell.angle_alpha   90.00
_cell.angle_beta   90.00
_cell.angle_gamma   90.00
#
_symmetry.space_group_name_H-M   'P 1'
#
loop_
_entity.id
_entity.type
_entity.pdbx_description
1 polymer ?
#
loop_
_entity_poly.entity_id
_entity_poly.type
_entity_poly.pdbx_seq_one_letter_code
_entity_poly.pdbx_strand_id
1 'polypeptide(L)'
;MQVAINLPSDFVAMQTADVIAREMRISYALALFKTAHVTLSKAAELADMNIYDFIRTCKENQIPIIDITREELLQELESMGAA
;
A
#
# COMPACT_ATOMS: atom_id res chain seq x y z
N MET A 1 14.09 -10.22 12.39
CA MET A 1 14.25 -11.28 11.36
C MET A 1 14.92 -10.65 10.14
N GLN A 2 15.87 -11.32 9.50
CA GLN A 2 16.53 -10.83 8.29
C GLN A 2 16.17 -11.73 7.10
N VAL A 3 15.79 -11.13 5.98
CA VAL A 3 15.50 -11.80 4.71
C VAL A 3 16.48 -11.26 3.68
N ALA A 4 17.10 -12.15 2.89
CA ALA A 4 18.02 -11.79 1.82
C ALA A 4 17.37 -12.02 0.45
N ILE A 5 17.59 -11.10 -0.48
CA ILE A 5 17.12 -11.17 -1.87
C ILE A 5 18.30 -10.96 -2.81
N ASN A 6 18.32 -11.70 -3.92
CA ASN A 6 19.31 -11.52 -4.97
C ASN A 6 18.77 -10.52 -5.99
N LEU A 7 19.49 -9.43 -6.20
CA LEU A 7 19.18 -8.42 -7.21
C LEU A 7 20.30 -8.36 -8.26
N PRO A 8 19.98 -8.03 -9.52
CA PRO A 8 20.98 -7.79 -10.55
C PRO A 8 22.01 -6.73 -10.13
N SER A 9 23.29 -6.94 -10.43
CA SER A 9 24.38 -6.07 -9.97
C SER A 9 24.32 -4.66 -10.54
N ASP A 10 23.85 -4.52 -11.77
CA ASP A 10 23.58 -3.25 -12.44
C ASP A 10 22.48 -2.47 -11.73
N PHE A 11 21.43 -3.14 -11.25
CA PHE A 11 20.36 -2.51 -10.47
C PHE A 11 20.86 -1.95 -9.13
N VAL A 12 21.67 -2.72 -8.40
CA VAL A 12 22.26 -2.29 -7.12
C VAL A 12 23.23 -1.12 -7.28
N ALA A 13 23.82 -0.93 -8.47
CA ALA A 13 24.67 0.21 -8.75
C ALA A 13 23.91 1.54 -8.93
N MET A 14 22.58 1.49 -9.13
CA MET A 14 21.76 2.69 -9.39
C MET A 14 21.27 3.38 -8.10
N GLN A 15 21.23 2.67 -6.98
CA GLN A 15 20.63 3.13 -5.73
C GLN A 15 21.39 2.58 -4.53
N THR A 16 21.28 3.24 -3.39
CA THR A 16 21.85 2.73 -2.14
C THR A 16 21.00 1.58 -1.59
N ALA A 17 21.61 0.70 -0.79
CA ALA A 17 20.92 -0.45 -0.20
C ALA A 17 19.74 -0.05 0.70
N ASP A 18 19.83 1.11 1.38
CA ASP A 18 18.76 1.67 2.20
C ASP A 18 17.56 2.12 1.37
N VAL A 19 17.78 2.72 0.19
CA VAL A 19 16.71 3.09 -0.75
C VAL A 19 16.00 1.84 -1.25
N ILE A 20 16.76 0.84 -1.71
CA ILE A 20 16.22 -0.44 -2.18
C ILE A 20 15.41 -1.12 -1.08
N ALA A 21 15.95 -1.19 0.14
CA ALA A 21 15.26 -1.82 1.27
C ALA A 21 13.96 -1.09 1.63
N ARG A 22 13.94 0.24 1.56
CA ARG A 22 12.74 1.05 1.78
C ARG A 22 11.69 0.80 0.71
N GLU A 23 12.07 0.85 -0.56
CA GLU A 23 11.16 0.60 -1.69
C GLU A 23 10.56 -0.80 -1.61
N MET A 24 11.39 -1.83 -1.34
CA MET A 24 10.94 -3.20 -1.18
C MET A 24 9.92 -3.37 -0.04
N ARG A 25 10.13 -2.72 1.11
CA ARG A 25 9.16 -2.77 2.23
C ARG A 25 7.82 -2.18 1.83
N ILE A 26 7.82 -1.02 1.19
CA ILE A 26 6.61 -0.34 0.73
C ILE A 26 5.89 -1.19 -0.31
N SER A 27 6.59 -1.66 -1.34
CA SER A 27 6.01 -2.49 -2.41
C SER A 27 5.40 -3.78 -1.86
N TYR A 28 6.08 -4.44 -0.92
CA TYR A 28 5.56 -5.66 -0.32
C TYR A 28 4.36 -5.40 0.59
N ALA A 29 4.37 -4.32 1.39
CA ALA A 29 3.23 -3.93 2.21
C ALA A 29 1.99 -3.61 1.36
N LEU A 30 2.15 -2.89 0.25
CA LEU A 30 1.07 -2.62 -0.69
C LEU A 30 0.51 -3.91 -1.31
N ALA A 31 1.37 -4.85 -1.70
CA ALA A 31 0.95 -6.13 -2.26
C ALA A 31 0.15 -6.98 -1.27
N LEU A 32 0.60 -7.05 -0.01
CA LEU A 32 -0.10 -7.78 1.05
C LEU A 32 -1.44 -7.11 1.40
N PHE A 33 -1.48 -5.78 1.47
CA PHE A 33 -2.72 -5.05 1.75
C PHE A 33 -3.74 -5.22 0.62
N LYS A 34 -3.31 -5.07 -0.64
CA LYS A 34 -4.16 -5.26 -1.83
C LYS A 34 -4.79 -6.65 -1.90
N THR A 35 -4.11 -7.66 -1.38
CA THR A 35 -4.58 -9.05 -1.34
C THR A 35 -5.23 -9.42 -0.01
N ALA A 36 -5.56 -8.43 0.83
CA ALA A 36 -6.18 -8.58 2.16
C ALA A 36 -5.44 -9.53 3.13
N HIS A 37 -4.15 -9.78 2.92
CA HIS A 37 -3.32 -10.60 3.83
C HIS A 37 -3.00 -9.89 5.14
N VAL A 38 -3.00 -8.56 5.12
CA VAL A 38 -2.71 -7.72 6.28
C VAL A 38 -3.73 -6.59 6.37
N THR A 39 -3.97 -6.11 7.59
CA THR A 39 -4.77 -4.90 7.81
C THR A 39 -4.01 -3.65 7.40
N LEU A 40 -4.72 -2.54 7.21
CA LEU A 40 -4.14 -1.23 6.90
C LEU A 40 -3.04 -0.84 7.90
N SER A 41 -3.31 -1.00 9.21
CA SER A 41 -2.34 -0.67 10.25
C SER A 41 -1.11 -1.57 10.21
N LYS A 42 -1.26 -2.86 9.87
CA LYS A 42 -0.12 -3.78 9.79
C LYS A 42 0.72 -3.54 8.54
N ALA A 43 0.09 -3.15 7.44
CA ALA A 43 0.79 -2.73 6.23
C ALA A 43 1.59 -1.44 6.44
N ALA A 44 1.03 -0.46 7.16
CA ALA A 44 1.75 0.76 7.54
C ALA A 44 2.98 0.46 8.42
N GLU A 45 2.83 -0.41 9.42
CA GLU A 45 3.94 -0.89 10.25
C GLU A 45 5.03 -1.57 9.40
N LEU A 46 4.65 -2.45 8.47
CA LEU A 46 5.59 -3.15 7.58
C LEU A 46 6.33 -2.19 6.64
N ALA A 47 5.64 -1.15 6.17
CA ALA A 47 6.21 -0.10 5.33
C ALA A 47 7.11 0.87 6.12
N ASP A 48 7.14 0.78 7.45
CA ASP A 48 7.83 1.72 8.35
C ASP A 48 7.27 3.15 8.22
N MET A 49 5.94 3.25 8.20
CA MET A 49 5.20 4.50 8.01
C MET A 49 4.06 4.61 9.03
N ASN A 50 3.64 5.84 9.34
CA ASN A 50 2.37 6.00 10.06
C ASN A 50 1.19 5.65 9.13
N ILE A 51 0.01 5.45 9.73
CA ILE A 51 -1.17 4.99 9.00
C ILE A 51 -1.63 5.99 7.92
N TYR A 52 -1.47 7.29 8.14
CA TYR A 52 -1.90 8.33 7.19
C TYR A 52 -0.98 8.41 5.97
N ASP A 53 0.32 8.27 6.18
CA ASP A 53 1.31 8.20 5.10
C ASP A 53 1.11 6.94 4.25
N PHE A 54 0.75 5.82 4.89
CA PHE A 54 0.42 4.60 4.17
C PHE A 54 -0.89 4.73 3.37
N ILE A 55 -1.92 5.38 3.92
CA ILE A 55 -3.16 5.73 3.19
C ILE A 55 -2.85 6.56 1.94
N ARG A 56 -2.01 7.59 2.08
CA ARG A 56 -1.57 8.42 0.94
C ARG A 56 -0.86 7.57 -0.13
N THR A 57 0.01 6.66 0.30
CA THR A 57 0.73 5.74 -0.59
C THR A 57 -0.22 4.79 -1.32
N CYS A 58 -1.25 4.27 -0.64
CA CYS A 58 -2.30 3.46 -1.28
C CYS A 58 -3.03 4.25 -2.37
N LYS A 59 -3.38 5.51 -2.10
CA LYS A 59 -4.02 6.40 -3.07
C LYS A 59 -3.15 6.64 -4.31
N GLU A 60 -1.86 6.90 -4.12
CA GLU A 60 -0.90 7.09 -5.22
C GLU A 60 -0.73 5.83 -6.08
N ASN A 61 -0.92 4.65 -5.49
CA ASN A 61 -0.85 3.35 -6.16
C ASN A 61 -2.21 2.79 -6.60
N GLN A 62 -3.28 3.60 -6.51
CA GLN A 62 -4.65 3.20 -6.89
C GLN A 62 -5.16 1.95 -6.15
N ILE A 63 -4.75 1.77 -4.89
CA ILE A 63 -5.23 0.69 -4.03
C ILE A 63 -6.38 1.24 -3.17
N PRO A 64 -7.60 0.69 -3.30
CA PRO A 64 -8.72 1.10 -2.47
C PRO A 64 -8.46 0.74 -1.00
N ILE A 65 -8.72 1.70 -0.11
CA ILE A 65 -8.60 1.52 1.35
C ILE A 65 -9.97 1.34 2.02
N ILE A 66 -11.04 1.62 1.28
CA ILE A 66 -12.42 1.46 1.69
C ILE A 66 -12.98 0.32 0.86
N ASP A 67 -13.58 -0.65 1.54
CA ASP A 67 -14.30 -1.76 0.91
C ASP A 67 -15.70 -1.28 0.53
N ILE A 68 -15.76 -0.45 -0.52
CA ILE A 68 -17.01 0.02 -1.12
C ILE A 68 -16.89 -0.10 -2.63
N THR A 69 -17.85 -0.80 -3.23
CA THR A 69 -17.97 -0.85 -4.68
C THR A 69 -18.48 0.47 -5.21
N ARG A 70 -18.27 0.72 -6.50
CA ARG A 70 -18.81 1.92 -7.15
C ARG A 70 -20.34 1.94 -7.06
N GLU A 71 -20.97 0.77 -7.21
CA GLU A 71 -22.41 0.59 -7.17
C GLU A 71 -22.97 0.92 -5.79
N GLU A 72 -22.36 0.40 -4.72
CA GLU A 72 -22.73 0.72 -3.34
C GLU A 72 -22.57 2.22 -3.05
N LEU A 73 -21.46 2.82 -3.49
CA LEU A 73 -21.25 4.26 -3.32
C LEU A 73 -22.31 5.10 -4.04
N LEU A 74 -22.71 4.70 -5.25
CA LEU A 74 -23.76 5.41 -6.00
C LEU A 74 -25.12 5.29 -5.32
N GLN A 75 -25.47 4.11 -4.81
CA GLN A 75 -26.70 3.90 -4.05
C GLN A 75 -26.73 4.75 -2.76
N GLU A 76 -25.62 4.82 -2.04
CA GLU A 76 -25.52 5.68 -0.85
C GLU A 76 -25.70 7.16 -1.22
N LEU A 77 -25.05 7.64 -2.28
CA LEU A 77 -25.16 9.03 -2.73
C LEU A 77 -26.59 9.40 -3.17
N GLU A 78 -27.28 8.50 -3.89
CA GLU A 78 -28.69 8.69 -4.26
C GLU A 78 -29.59 8.79 -3.03
N SER A 79 -29.33 7.99 -1.99
CA SER A 79 -30.10 8.02 -0.73
C SER A 79 -29.94 9.32 0.05
N MET A 80 -28.81 10.03 -0.12
CA MET A 80 -28.54 11.32 0.53
C MET A 80 -29.16 12.52 -0.20
N GLY A 81 -29.43 12.40 -1.50
CA GLY A 81 -30.03 13.47 -2.33
C GLY A 81 -31.55 13.48 -2.37
N ALA A 82 -32.22 12.46 -1.82
CA ALA A 82 -33.67 12.29 -1.83
C ALA A 82 -34.39 12.93 -0.61
N ALA A 83 -33.94 14.12 -0.18
CA ALA A 83 -34.55 14.92 0.90
C ALA A 83 -35.32 16.13 0.35
#